data_AF-A0A803XSZ4-F1
#
_entry.id   AF-A0A803XSZ4-F1
#
_cell.length_a   1.000
_cell.length_b   1.000
_cell.length_c   1.000
_cell.angle_alpha   90.00
_cell.angle_beta   90.00
_cell.angle_gamma   90.00
#
_symmetry.space_group_name_H-M   'P 1'
#
loop_
_entity.id
_entity.type
_entity.pdbx_description
1 polymer ?
#
loop_
_entity_poly.entity_id
_entity_poly.type
_entity_poly.pdbx_seq_one_letter_code
_entity_poly.pdbx_strand_id
1 'polypeptide(L)'
;MPPAAPREPWQEKEQRLRGRLRRILPIDVHLADPLGAPLHPPADALLSTFCLEAVSPDRAAFGRALVNVGSMLRPGGHALLLGALGESFYLAGAARLPVVPLDEDGVRGALSDAGFTLRDFRSYAMPPALRTGVDDVDGVFFVHAQKPLEG
;
A
#
# COMPACT_ATOMS: atom_id res chain seq x y z
N MET A 1 -22.09 -8.29 23.74
CA MET A 1 -20.86 -7.69 23.17
C MET A 1 -19.72 -7.97 24.13
N PRO A 2 -18.59 -8.53 23.69
CA PRO A 2 -17.41 -8.64 24.54
C PRO A 2 -16.91 -7.23 24.90
N PRO A 3 -16.43 -7.00 26.14
CA PRO A 3 -15.88 -5.71 26.54
C PRO A 3 -14.67 -5.36 25.68
N ALA A 4 -14.56 -4.10 25.28
CA ALA A 4 -13.38 -3.61 24.57
C ALA A 4 -12.15 -3.81 25.47
N ALA A 5 -11.09 -4.41 24.91
CA ALA A 5 -9.82 -4.54 25.61
C ALA A 5 -9.33 -3.15 26.09
N PRO A 6 -8.64 -3.06 27.25
CA PRO A 6 -8.12 -1.79 27.73
C PRO A 6 -7.25 -1.14 26.65
N ARG A 7 -7.48 0.15 26.38
CA ARG A 7 -6.67 0.91 25.43
C ARG A 7 -5.27 1.07 26.01
N GLU A 8 -4.27 0.57 25.29
CA GLU A 8 -2.87 0.91 25.53
C GLU A 8 -2.69 2.45 25.49
N PRO A 9 -1.97 3.06 26.47
CA PRO A 9 -1.59 4.46 26.42
C PRO A 9 -0.80 4.79 25.13
N TRP A 10 -1.10 5.90 24.46
CA TRP A 10 -0.48 6.22 23.17
C TRP A 10 1.05 6.34 23.24
N GLN A 11 1.58 6.75 24.40
CA GLN A 11 3.02 6.85 24.68
C GLN A 11 3.70 5.48 24.63
N GLU A 12 3.08 4.46 25.21
CA GLU A 12 3.60 3.08 25.19
C GLU A 12 3.59 2.52 23.75
N LYS A 13 2.50 2.78 23.01
CA LYS A 13 2.38 2.38 21.60
C LYS A 13 3.47 3.02 20.73
N GLU A 14 3.74 4.30 20.96
CA GLU A 14 4.77 5.05 20.25
C GLU A 14 6.18 4.53 20.57
N GLN A 15 6.50 4.33 21.86
CA GLN A 15 7.78 3.76 22.27
C GLN A 15 7.98 2.35 21.71
N ARG A 16 6.94 1.52 21.71
CA ARG A 16 6.98 0.17 21.12
C ARG A 16 7.22 0.22 19.62
N LEU A 17 6.61 1.15 18.89
CA LEU A 17 6.87 1.33 17.45
C LEU A 17 8.33 1.71 17.21
N ARG A 18 8.84 2.72 17.93
CA ARG A 18 10.25 3.14 17.83
C ARG A 18 11.21 2.00 18.14
N GLY A 19 10.94 1.20 19.17
CA GLY A 19 11.77 0.03 19.53
C GLY A 19 11.73 -1.12 18.50
N ARG A 20 10.70 -1.18 17.64
CA ARG A 20 10.59 -2.19 16.57
C ARG A 20 11.19 -1.74 15.23
N LEU A 21 11.35 -0.44 14.99
CA LEU A 21 12.01 0.08 13.79
C LEU A 21 13.49 -0.31 13.81
N ARG A 22 13.93 -1.02 12.77
CA ARG A 22 15.32 -1.50 12.67
C ARG A 22 16.16 -0.67 11.73
N ARG A 23 15.59 -0.23 10.60
CA ARG A 23 16.29 0.48 9.52
C ARG A 23 15.32 1.42 8.80
N ILE A 24 15.88 2.49 8.24
CA ILE A 24 15.24 3.37 7.27
C ILE A 24 16.11 3.29 6.02
N LEU A 25 15.53 2.86 4.89
CA LEU A 25 16.26 2.56 3.67
C LEU A 25 15.66 3.36 2.50
N PRO A 26 16.48 3.79 1.52
CA PRO A 26 15.96 4.25 0.25
C PRO A 26 15.26 3.09 -0.48
N ILE A 27 14.24 3.42 -1.28
CA ILE A 27 13.48 2.46 -2.07
C ILE A 27 13.05 3.11 -3.39
N ASP A 28 13.08 2.33 -4.47
CA ASP A 28 12.45 2.66 -5.75
C ASP A 28 11.61 1.47 -6.23
N VAL A 29 10.28 1.63 -6.19
CA VAL A 29 9.34 0.54 -6.50
C VAL A 29 9.33 0.14 -7.98
N HIS A 30 9.92 0.95 -8.86
CA HIS A 30 10.00 0.67 -10.29
C HIS A 30 11.21 -0.18 -10.67
N LEU A 31 12.15 -0.40 -9.75
CA LEU A 31 13.26 -1.34 -9.92
C LEU A 31 12.84 -2.77 -9.58
N ALA A 32 13.41 -3.75 -10.29
CA ALA A 32 13.16 -5.18 -10.04
C ALA A 32 13.52 -5.58 -8.59
N ASP A 33 14.58 -4.97 -8.06
CA ASP A 33 14.97 -5.03 -6.65
C ASP A 33 14.74 -3.66 -5.99
N PRO A 34 13.59 -3.41 -5.33
CA PRO A 34 13.25 -2.07 -4.87
C PRO A 34 14.23 -1.44 -3.88
N LEU A 35 14.96 -2.26 -3.14
CA LEU A 35 15.98 -1.83 -2.17
C LEU A 35 17.40 -1.79 -2.77
N GLY A 36 17.53 -1.92 -4.09
CA GLY A 36 18.81 -2.01 -4.81
C GLY A 36 19.49 -3.39 -4.76
N ALA A 37 18.96 -4.30 -3.94
CA ALA A 37 19.33 -5.71 -3.88
C ALA A 37 18.15 -6.53 -3.31
N PRO A 38 18.12 -7.86 -3.53
CA PRO A 38 17.11 -8.74 -2.95
C PRO A 38 17.07 -8.65 -1.41
N LEU A 39 15.86 -8.55 -0.85
CA LEU A 39 15.67 -8.52 0.61
C LEU A 39 15.91 -9.90 1.21
N HIS A 40 16.91 -10.04 2.09
CA HIS A 40 17.22 -11.32 2.76
C HIS A 40 17.26 -11.15 4.30
N PRO A 41 16.52 -12.00 5.05
CA PRO A 41 15.47 -12.90 4.55
C PRO A 41 14.30 -12.11 3.95
N PRO A 42 13.50 -12.70 3.04
CA PRO A 42 12.29 -12.05 2.54
C PRO A 42 11.32 -11.72 3.68
N ALA A 43 10.52 -10.68 3.51
CA ALA A 43 9.59 -10.21 4.54
C ALA A 43 8.39 -11.15 4.71
N ASP A 44 7.96 -11.34 5.97
CA ASP A 44 6.69 -12.03 6.28
C ASP A 44 5.47 -11.22 5.85
N ALA A 45 5.57 -9.90 5.90
CA ALA A 45 4.51 -8.98 5.55
C ALA A 45 5.05 -7.69 4.93
N LEU A 46 4.26 -7.11 4.04
CA LEU A 46 4.49 -5.84 3.36
C LEU A 46 3.31 -4.91 3.67
N LEU A 47 3.62 -3.68 4.07
CA LEU A 47 2.63 -2.61 4.21
C LEU A 47 3.03 -1.48 3.27
N SER A 48 2.11 -1.06 2.40
CA SER A 48 2.27 0.12 1.56
C SER A 48 1.00 0.96 1.61
N THR A 49 1.15 2.26 1.82
CA THR A 49 0.02 3.19 1.99
C THR A 49 0.24 4.44 1.15
N PHE A 50 -0.65 4.70 0.20
CA PHE A 50 -0.63 5.87 -0.69
C PHE A 50 0.68 6.07 -1.45
N CYS A 51 1.23 4.97 -1.98
CA CYS A 51 2.55 4.99 -2.60
C CYS A 51 2.49 4.56 -4.06
N LEU A 52 1.98 3.37 -4.36
CA LEU A 52 2.15 2.74 -5.67
C LEU A 52 1.41 3.50 -6.77
N GLU A 53 0.19 3.95 -6.50
CA GLU A 53 -0.61 4.79 -7.41
C GLU A 53 -0.02 6.19 -7.57
N ALA A 54 0.56 6.74 -6.50
CA ALA A 54 1.09 8.10 -6.49
C ALA A 54 2.42 8.25 -7.24
N VAL A 55 3.16 7.15 -7.43
CA VAL A 55 4.48 7.16 -8.11
C VAL A 55 4.46 6.46 -9.46
N SER A 56 3.34 5.85 -9.85
CA SER A 56 3.21 5.14 -11.13
C SER A 56 2.61 6.05 -12.19
N PRO A 57 3.25 6.23 -13.36
CA PRO A 57 2.73 7.10 -14.42
C PRO A 57 1.47 6.54 -15.12
N ASP A 58 1.27 5.22 -15.07
CA ASP A 58 0.14 4.54 -15.69
C ASP A 58 -0.20 3.22 -14.97
N ARG A 59 -1.33 2.60 -15.36
CA ARG A 59 -1.82 1.36 -14.75
C ARG A 59 -0.87 0.18 -14.95
N ALA A 60 -0.11 0.15 -16.05
CA ALA A 60 0.86 -0.91 -16.31
C ALA A 60 2.09 -0.76 -15.41
N ALA A 61 2.54 0.46 -15.16
CA ALA A 61 3.60 0.76 -14.18
C ALA A 61 3.16 0.42 -12.76
N PHE A 62 1.91 0.71 -12.40
CA PHE A 62 1.33 0.29 -11.12
C PHE A 62 1.37 -1.24 -10.94
N GLY A 63 0.95 -1.99 -11.96
CA GLY A 63 1.04 -3.46 -11.95
C GLY A 63 2.48 -3.97 -11.82
N ARG A 64 3.43 -3.38 -12.56
CA ARG A 64 4.87 -3.71 -12.43
C ARG A 64 5.41 -3.41 -11.04
N ALA A 65 5.04 -2.26 -10.45
CA ALA A 65 5.44 -1.89 -9.10
C ALA A 65 4.92 -2.90 -8.07
N LEU A 66 3.69 -3.40 -8.22
CA LEU A 66 3.14 -4.47 -7.37
C LEU A 66 3.97 -5.76 -7.45
N VAL A 67 4.38 -6.17 -8.66
CA VAL A 67 5.26 -7.33 -8.85
C VAL A 67 6.61 -7.11 -8.17
N ASN A 68 7.22 -5.95 -8.37
CA ASN A 68 8.52 -5.60 -7.80
C ASN A 68 8.49 -5.59 -6.27
N VAL A 69 7.50 -4.93 -5.64
CA VAL A 69 7.41 -4.95 -4.16
C VAL A 69 7.00 -6.32 -3.63
N GLY A 70 6.24 -7.09 -4.40
CA GLY A 70 5.89 -8.48 -4.09
C GLY A 70 7.09 -9.44 -4.13
N SER A 71 8.18 -9.09 -4.83
CA SER A 71 9.42 -9.90 -4.84
C SER A 71 10.06 -9.96 -3.45
N MET A 72 9.91 -8.91 -2.63
CA MET A 72 10.44 -8.82 -1.27
C MET A 72 9.68 -9.68 -0.26
N LEU A 73 8.47 -10.16 -0.59
CA LEU A 73 7.67 -11.02 0.28
C LEU A 73 8.06 -12.50 0.11
N ARG A 74 8.13 -13.23 1.22
CA ARG A 74 8.23 -14.69 1.15
C ARG A 74 6.96 -15.33 0.58
N PRO A 75 7.03 -16.56 0.04
CA PRO A 75 5.83 -17.35 -0.26
C PRO A 75 4.91 -17.48 0.95
N GLY A 76 3.61 -17.33 0.73
CA GLY A 76 2.59 -17.26 1.78
C GLY A 76 2.59 -15.96 2.61
N GLY A 77 3.48 -15.00 2.33
CA GLY A 77 3.54 -13.71 3.00
C GLY A 77 2.34 -12.81 2.70
N HIS A 78 2.10 -11.82 3.56
CA HIS A 78 0.91 -10.96 3.48
C HIS A 78 1.22 -9.55 2.98
N ALA A 79 0.45 -9.07 2.02
CA ALA A 79 0.46 -7.68 1.58
C ALA A 79 -0.77 -6.95 2.17
N LEU A 80 -0.52 -5.83 2.83
CA LEU A 80 -1.52 -4.86 3.24
C LEU A 80 -1.31 -3.59 2.43
N LEU A 81 -2.26 -3.25 1.58
CA LEU A 81 -2.17 -2.08 0.72
C LEU A 81 -3.31 -1.12 1.02
N LEU A 82 -2.97 0.16 1.13
CA LEU A 82 -3.93 1.25 1.14
C LEU A 82 -3.56 2.23 0.03
N GLY A 83 -4.55 2.76 -0.67
CA GLY A 83 -4.31 3.76 -1.70
C GLY A 83 -5.58 4.48 -2.12
N ALA A 84 -5.42 5.49 -2.96
CA ALA A 84 -6.48 6.32 -3.46
C ALA A 84 -7.26 5.65 -4.61
N LEU A 85 -8.56 5.94 -4.68
CA LEU A 85 -9.47 5.60 -5.77
C LEU A 85 -9.92 6.89 -6.45
N GLY A 86 -9.93 6.89 -7.79
CA GLY A 86 -10.35 8.05 -8.60
C GLY A 86 -9.42 9.26 -8.56
N GLU A 87 -8.36 9.24 -7.77
CA GLU A 87 -7.42 10.36 -7.62
C GLU A 87 -6.53 10.52 -8.87
N SER A 88 -6.44 11.75 -9.37
CA SER A 88 -5.55 12.14 -10.47
C SER A 88 -4.42 13.06 -10.02
N PHE A 89 -4.54 13.68 -8.85
CA PHE A 89 -3.46 14.46 -8.25
C PHE A 89 -3.62 14.60 -6.73
N TYR A 90 -2.51 14.94 -6.08
CA TYR A 90 -2.53 15.57 -4.76
C TYR A 90 -1.50 16.69 -4.65
N LEU A 91 -1.65 17.55 -3.64
CA LEU A 91 -0.76 18.67 -3.35
C LEU A 91 0.22 18.31 -2.23
N ALA A 92 1.51 18.46 -2.49
CA ALA A 92 2.60 18.36 -1.52
C ALA A 92 3.29 19.73 -1.38
N GLY A 93 2.66 20.62 -0.61
CA GLY A 93 3.05 22.03 -0.57
C GLY A 93 2.74 22.72 -1.89
N ALA A 94 3.74 23.28 -2.56
CA ALA A 94 3.57 23.93 -3.86
C ALA A 94 3.54 22.94 -5.04
N ALA A 95 3.97 21.68 -4.83
CA ALA A 95 4.00 20.68 -5.87
C ALA A 95 2.62 20.04 -6.06
N ARG A 96 2.12 20.02 -7.30
CA ARG A 96 0.97 19.22 -7.71
C ARG A 96 1.48 17.94 -8.35
N LEU A 97 1.33 16.82 -7.66
CA LEU A 97 1.87 15.53 -8.05
C LEU A 97 0.79 14.75 -8.80
N PRO A 98 1.05 14.25 -10.02
CA PRO A 98 0.10 13.43 -10.75
C PRO A 98 0.01 12.03 -10.11
N VAL A 99 -1.17 11.46 -10.12
CA VAL A 99 -1.49 10.12 -9.61
C VAL A 99 -2.18 9.35 -10.73
N VAL A 100 -1.89 8.06 -10.88
CA VAL A 100 -2.68 7.23 -11.82
C VAL A 100 -4.06 6.95 -11.21
N PRO A 101 -5.17 7.34 -11.88
CA PRO A 101 -6.49 7.05 -11.36
C PRO A 101 -6.80 5.56 -11.43
N LEU A 102 -7.09 4.98 -10.27
CA LEU A 102 -7.48 3.59 -10.11
C LEU A 102 -8.95 3.49 -9.70
N ASP A 103 -9.60 2.46 -10.23
CA ASP A 103 -10.89 1.99 -9.77
C ASP A 103 -10.72 0.66 -9.03
N GLU A 104 -11.77 0.24 -8.34
CA GLU A 104 -11.78 -0.97 -7.53
C GLU A 104 -11.42 -2.25 -8.31
N ASP A 105 -11.93 -2.38 -9.54
CA ASP A 105 -11.67 -3.54 -10.39
C ASP A 105 -10.24 -3.53 -10.93
N GLY A 106 -9.69 -2.37 -11.26
CA GLY A 106 -8.31 -2.18 -11.67
C GLY A 106 -7.32 -2.61 -10.58
N VAL A 107 -7.59 -2.28 -9.32
CA VAL A 107 -6.76 -2.74 -8.19
C VAL A 107 -6.83 -4.26 -8.03
N ARG A 108 -8.03 -4.85 -8.11
CA ARG A 108 -8.22 -6.31 -8.03
C ARG A 108 -7.51 -7.05 -9.17
N GLY A 109 -7.67 -6.55 -10.40
CA GLY A 109 -7.02 -7.09 -11.59
C GLY A 109 -5.50 -7.06 -11.45
N ALA A 110 -4.92 -5.91 -11.08
CA ALA A 110 -3.48 -5.78 -10.92
C ALA A 110 -2.90 -6.69 -9.82
N LEU A 111 -3.63 -6.92 -8.73
CA LEU A 111 -3.23 -7.88 -7.69
C LEU A 111 -3.24 -9.32 -8.21
N SER A 112 -4.29 -9.70 -8.93
CA SER A 112 -4.42 -11.01 -9.56
C SER A 112 -3.30 -11.26 -10.58
N ASP A 113 -3.02 -10.27 -11.44
CA ASP A 113 -1.97 -10.34 -12.45
C ASP A 113 -0.58 -10.42 -11.83
N ALA A 114 -0.37 -9.78 -10.67
CA ALA A 114 0.83 -9.91 -9.86
C ALA A 114 0.90 -11.24 -9.07
N GLY A 115 -0.10 -12.11 -9.23
CA GLY A 115 -0.15 -13.44 -8.63
C GLY A 115 -0.64 -13.47 -7.18
N PHE A 116 -1.11 -12.35 -6.62
CA PHE A 116 -1.62 -12.31 -5.26
C PHE A 116 -3.03 -12.92 -5.16
N THR A 117 -3.27 -13.65 -4.07
CA THR A 117 -4.62 -14.07 -3.68
C THR A 117 -5.25 -13.01 -2.80
N LEU A 118 -6.35 -12.41 -3.25
CA LEU A 118 -7.11 -11.43 -2.47
C LEU A 118 -7.81 -12.12 -1.28
N ARG A 119 -7.64 -11.57 -0.08
CA ARG A 119 -8.25 -12.06 1.17
C ARG A 119 -9.35 -11.13 1.68
N ASP A 120 -9.12 -9.83 1.61
CA ASP A 120 -10.11 -8.80 1.96
C ASP A 120 -9.91 -7.59 1.05
N PHE A 121 -11.02 -6.97 0.64
CA PHE A 121 -11.02 -5.70 -0.06
C PHE A 121 -12.12 -4.83 0.53
N ARG A 122 -11.77 -3.62 0.93
CA ARG A 122 -12.73 -2.64 1.42
C ARG A 122 -12.49 -1.32 0.73
N SER A 123 -13.56 -0.60 0.46
CA SER A 123 -13.51 0.78 0.01
C SER A 123 -14.15 1.70 1.04
N TYR A 124 -13.63 2.91 1.09
CA TYR A 124 -14.17 4.02 1.84
C TYR A 124 -14.42 5.17 0.86
N ALA A 125 -15.69 5.51 0.63
CA ALA A 125 -16.04 6.66 -0.19
C ALA A 125 -15.70 7.95 0.56
N MET A 126 -14.98 8.87 -0.09
CA MET A 126 -14.56 10.11 0.53
C MET A 126 -15.75 11.05 0.68
N PRO A 127 -16.21 11.36 1.91
CA PRO A 127 -17.36 12.22 2.11
C PRO A 127 -17.03 13.66 1.71
N PRO A 128 -18.03 14.46 1.27
CA PRO A 128 -17.81 15.85 0.85
C PRO A 128 -17.06 16.71 1.89
N ALA A 129 -17.30 16.46 3.18
CA ALA A 129 -16.65 17.19 4.27
C ALA A 129 -15.13 16.98 4.35
N LEU A 130 -14.59 15.91 3.76
CA LEU A 130 -13.15 15.63 3.72
C LEU A 130 -12.50 16.00 2.39
N ARG A 131 -13.28 16.45 1.39
CA ARG A 131 -12.78 16.96 0.11
C ARG A 131 -12.31 18.40 0.27
N THR A 132 -11.11 18.58 0.79
CA THR A 132 -10.57 19.89 1.22
C THR A 132 -9.89 20.68 0.09
N GLY A 133 -9.78 20.12 -1.12
CA GLY A 133 -9.12 20.74 -2.27
C GLY A 133 -7.61 20.50 -2.35
N VAL A 134 -7.07 19.64 -1.47
CA VAL A 134 -5.67 19.21 -1.50
C VAL A 134 -5.42 18.06 -2.50
N ASP A 135 -6.48 17.41 -2.95
CA ASP A 135 -6.51 16.29 -3.89
C ASP A 135 -7.89 16.26 -4.58
N ASP A 136 -8.10 15.28 -5.47
CA ASP A 136 -9.39 14.96 -6.09
C ASP A 136 -9.85 13.53 -5.81
N VAL A 137 -9.44 12.96 -4.67
CA VAL A 137 -9.73 11.57 -4.32
C VAL A 137 -11.23 11.31 -4.14
N ASP A 138 -11.74 10.27 -4.80
CA ASP A 138 -13.13 9.83 -4.65
C ASP A 138 -13.31 8.86 -3.48
N GLY A 139 -12.27 8.10 -3.17
CA GLY A 139 -12.28 7.16 -2.06
C GLY A 139 -10.91 6.54 -1.78
N VAL A 140 -10.87 5.67 -0.79
CA VAL A 140 -9.66 4.93 -0.39
C VAL A 140 -9.97 3.46 -0.46
N PHE A 141 -9.05 2.65 -0.97
CA PHE A 141 -9.12 1.20 -0.84
C PHE A 141 -8.24 0.71 0.31
N PHE A 142 -8.66 -0.40 0.91
CA PHE A 142 -7.85 -1.25 1.76
C PHE A 142 -7.87 -2.66 1.16
N VAL A 143 -6.69 -3.25 1.04
CA VAL A 143 -6.49 -4.61 0.54
C VAL A 143 -5.70 -5.39 1.57
N HIS A 144 -6.19 -6.59 1.88
CA HIS A 144 -5.37 -7.68 2.38
C HIS A 144 -5.24 -8.72 1.29
N ALA A 145 -4.01 -8.97 0.85
CA ALA A 145 -3.70 -10.00 -0.13
C ALA A 145 -2.58 -10.89 0.37
N GLN A 146 -2.45 -12.09 -0.19
CA GLN A 146 -1.44 -13.05 0.19
C GLN A 146 -0.67 -13.53 -1.04
N LYS A 147 0.66 -13.54 -0.95
CA LYS A 147 1.52 -14.15 -1.97
C LYS A 147 1.28 -15.66 -1.94
N PRO A 148 1.19 -16.34 -3.09
CA PRO A 148 0.96 -17.78 -3.13
C PRO A 148 2.05 -18.53 -2.36
N LEU A 149 1.70 -19.71 -1.86
CA LEU A 149 2.70 -20.66 -1.37
C LEU A 149 3.53 -21.12 -2.56
N GLU A 150 4.80 -21.46 -2.34
CA GLU A 150 5.53 -22.26 -3.33
C GLU A 150 4.80 -23.59 -3.50
N GLY A 151 4.60 -23.99 -4.75
CA GLY A 151 4.07 -25.30 -5.10
C GLY A 151 5.07 -26.41 -4.86
#